data_AF-X0W5G9-F1
#
_entry.id   AF-X0W5G9-F1
#
_cell.length_a   1.000
_cell.length_b   1.000
_cell.length_c   1.000
_cell.angle_alpha   90.00
_cell.angle_beta   90.00
_cell.angle_gamma   90.00
#
_symmetry.space_group_name_H-M   'P 1'
#
loop_
_entity.id
_entity.type
_entity.pdbx_description
1 polymer ?
#
loop_
_entity_poly.entity_id
_entity_poly.type
_entity_poly.pdbx_seq_one_letter_code
_entity_poly.pdbx_strand_id
1 'polypeptide(L)'
;MISKQLSNAYNRGYKAGVRRIVIAWLGGKCQECGTTENLEIGHIKPVERQWRHYTDWLDRDNVKLVCTSCNQGEENGRRRTI
;
A
#
# COMPACT_ATOMS: atom_id res chain seq x y z
N MET A 1 28.24 6.90 12.47
CA MET A 1 26.89 7.50 12.64
C MET A 1 26.37 7.88 11.27
N ILE A 2 25.36 7.18 10.74
CA ILE A 2 24.74 7.53 9.45
C ILE A 2 23.77 8.68 9.71
N SER A 3 23.91 9.78 8.97
CA SER A 3 23.09 10.98 9.17
C SER A 3 21.60 10.67 8.97
N LYS A 4 20.74 11.31 9.76
CA LYS A 4 19.27 11.17 9.72
C LYS A 4 18.71 11.40 8.29
N GLN A 5 19.39 12.23 7.49
CA GLN A 5 19.06 12.50 6.10
C GLN A 5 19.30 11.29 5.17
N LEU A 6 20.39 10.54 5.35
CA LEU A 6 20.69 9.33 4.57
C LEU A 6 19.71 8.19 4.87
N SER A 7 19.32 8.02 6.14
CA SER A 7 18.26 7.08 6.54
C SER A 7 16.91 7.42 5.89
N ASN A 8 16.55 8.71 5.84
CA ASN A 8 15.30 9.15 5.21
C ASN A 8 15.31 8.99 3.67
N ALA A 9 16.46 9.17 3.02
CA ALA A 9 16.60 8.94 1.58
C ALA A 9 16.56 7.45 1.24
N TYR A 10 17.27 6.62 2.01
CA TYR A 10 17.24 5.16 1.90
C TYR A 10 15.81 4.61 2.08
N ASN A 11 15.10 5.04 3.12
CA ASN A 11 13.72 4.65 3.37
C ASN A 11 12.76 5.08 2.24
N ARG A 12 12.98 6.25 1.62
CA ARG A 12 12.19 6.71 0.48
C ARG A 12 12.44 5.87 -0.78
N GLY A 13 13.70 5.60 -1.11
CA GLY A 13 14.09 4.76 -2.25
C GLY A 13 13.59 3.32 -2.10
N TYR A 14 13.76 2.74 -0.91
CA TYR A 14 13.22 1.42 -0.57
C TYR A 14 11.71 1.37 -0.74
N LYS A 15 10.96 2.35 -0.21
CA LYS A 15 9.49 2.42 -0.38
C LYS A 15 9.07 2.55 -1.84
N ALA A 16 9.79 3.32 -2.65
CA ALA A 16 9.49 3.48 -4.07
C ALA A 16 9.71 2.18 -4.86
N GLY A 17 10.83 1.48 -4.61
CA GLY A 17 11.12 0.19 -5.24
C GLY A 17 10.11 -0.89 -4.86
N VAL A 18 9.81 -0.97 -3.56
CA VAL A 18 8.84 -1.93 -3.03
C VAL A 18 7.42 -1.66 -3.55
N ARG A 19 7.01 -0.38 -3.65
CA ARG A 19 5.72 -0.02 -4.26
C ARG A 19 5.61 -0.51 -5.71
N ARG A 20 6.65 -0.34 -6.53
CA ARG A 20 6.66 -0.82 -7.93
C ARG A 20 6.52 -2.34 -8.00
N ILE A 21 7.23 -3.05 -7.12
CA ILE A 21 7.17 -4.51 -7.03
C ILE A 21 5.76 -4.98 -6.65
N VAL A 22 5.14 -4.36 -5.65
CA VAL A 22 3.78 -4.70 -5.18
C VAL A 22 2.74 -4.42 -6.27
N ILE A 23 2.85 -3.30 -6.99
CA ILE A 23 1.97 -2.98 -8.12
C ILE A 23 2.08 -4.05 -9.21
N ALA A 24 3.30 -4.47 -9.56
CA ALA A 24 3.52 -5.51 -10.56
C ALA A 24 2.96 -6.87 -10.09
N TRP A 25 3.11 -7.21 -8.80
CA TRP A 25 2.56 -8.45 -8.23
C TRP A 25 1.04 -8.50 -8.25
N LEU A 26 0.38 -7.37 -7.99
CA LEU A 26 -1.08 -7.28 -7.91
C LEU A 26 -1.74 -6.98 -9.27
N GLY A 27 -0.97 -7.03 -10.36
CA GLY A 27 -1.48 -6.96 -11.73
C GLY A 27 -1.73 -5.55 -12.27
N GLY A 28 -1.23 -4.50 -11.60
CA GLY A 28 -1.21 -3.14 -12.15
C GLY A 28 -2.58 -2.48 -12.34
N LYS A 29 -3.63 -2.98 -11.69
CA LYS A 29 -4.98 -2.43 -11.75
C LYS A 29 -5.66 -2.47 -10.38
N CYS A 30 -6.63 -1.58 -10.19
CA CYS A 30 -7.51 -1.57 -9.03
C CYS A 30 -8.31 -2.88 -8.97
N GLN A 31 -8.27 -3.57 -7.84
CA GLN A 31 -8.97 -4.83 -7.63
C GLN A 31 -10.48 -4.65 -7.36
N GLU A 32 -10.93 -3.41 -7.12
CA GLU A 32 -12.36 -3.10 -6.90
C GLU A 32 -13.05 -2.64 -8.19
N CYS A 33 -12.44 -1.70 -8.94
CA CYS A 33 -13.07 -1.08 -10.12
C CYS A 33 -12.31 -1.30 -11.44
N GLY A 34 -11.13 -1.92 -11.41
CA GLY A 34 -10.37 -2.27 -12.61
C GLY A 34 -9.54 -1.14 -13.25
N THR A 35 -9.62 0.11 -12.77
CA THR A 35 -8.78 1.20 -13.31
C THR A 35 -7.29 0.92 -13.16
N THR A 36 -6.46 1.44 -14.06
CA THR A 36 -5.00 1.37 -13.99
C THR A 36 -4.37 2.68 -13.49
N GLU A 37 -5.18 3.68 -13.19
CA GLU A 37 -4.75 5.02 -12.80
C GLU A 37 -4.87 5.26 -11.29
N ASN A 38 -4.03 6.16 -10.77
CA ASN A 38 -4.06 6.62 -9.37
C ASN A 38 -4.11 5.46 -8.35
N LEU A 39 -3.26 4.45 -8.57
CA LEU A 39 -3.24 3.24 -7.76
C LEU A 39 -2.46 3.44 -6.46
N GLU A 40 -3.01 2.92 -5.38
CA GLU A 40 -2.52 2.95 -4.02
C GLU A 40 -2.56 1.53 -3.42
N ILE A 41 -1.70 1.30 -2.43
CA ILE A 41 -1.69 0.04 -1.67
C ILE A 41 -2.60 0.25 -0.47
N GLY A 42 -3.75 -0.42 -0.46
CA GLY A 42 -4.68 -0.47 0.66
C GLY A 42 -4.45 -1.73 1.49
N HIS A 43 -4.67 -1.65 2.79
CA HIS A 43 -4.63 -2.81 3.69
C HIS A 43 -6.03 -3.40 3.87
N ILE A 44 -6.16 -4.71 3.71
CA ILE A 44 -7.45 -5.41 3.86
C ILE A 44 -7.91 -5.40 5.31
N LYS A 45 -6.99 -5.69 6.24
CA LYS A 45 -7.16 -5.53 7.67
C LYS A 45 -6.37 -4.32 8.15
N PRO A 46 -6.93 -3.50 9.05
CA PRO A 46 -6.22 -2.35 9.59
C PRO A 46 -4.88 -2.78 10.20
N VAL A 47 -3.86 -2.01 9.89
CA VAL A 47 -2.50 -2.23 10.37
C VAL A 47 -2.48 -1.88 11.86
N GLU A 48 -2.46 -2.88 12.74
CA GLU A 48 -2.23 -2.63 14.16
C GLU A 48 -0.87 -1.96 14.34
N ARG A 49 -0.78 -0.97 15.24
CA ARG A 49 0.39 -0.10 15.44
C ARG A 49 1.67 -0.83 15.87
N GLN A 50 1.62 -2.15 16.07
CA GLN A 50 2.65 -2.96 16.74
C GLN A 50 3.49 -3.86 15.81
N TRP A 51 3.50 -3.63 14.49
CA TRP A 51 4.40 -4.39 13.62
C TRP A 51 5.86 -4.19 14.05
N ARG A 52 6.46 -5.27 14.56
CA ARG A 52 7.83 -5.28 15.09
C ARG A 52 8.86 -5.11 13.98
N HIS A 53 8.50 -5.39 12.73
CA HIS A 53 9.39 -5.26 11.58
C HIS A 53 8.81 -4.38 10.48
N TYR A 54 9.69 -3.57 9.86
CA TYR A 54 9.38 -2.61 8.80
C TYR A 54 8.92 -3.28 7.48
N THR A 55 8.87 -4.61 7.44
CA THR A 55 8.45 -5.42 6.29
C THR A 55 7.00 -5.88 6.40
N ASP A 56 6.45 -5.89 7.61
CA ASP A 56 5.21 -6.62 7.85
C ASP A 56 3.96 -5.83 7.42
N TRP A 57 4.11 -4.52 7.18
CA TRP A 57 3.08 -3.71 6.52
C TRP A 57 2.84 -4.12 5.05
N LEU A 58 3.63 -5.04 4.49
CA LEU A 58 3.47 -5.57 3.13
C LEU A 58 3.25 -7.08 3.12
N ASP A 59 2.49 -7.57 4.09
CA ASP A 59 1.92 -8.90 4.00
C ASP A 59 1.07 -9.00 2.72
N ARG A 60 1.51 -9.86 1.79
CA ARG A 60 0.91 -10.06 0.47
C ARG A 60 -0.57 -10.45 0.58
N ASP A 61 -0.94 -11.12 1.67
CA ASP A 61 -2.30 -11.58 1.92
C ASP A 61 -3.16 -10.52 2.60
N ASN A 62 -2.55 -9.42 3.06
CA ASN A 62 -3.23 -8.30 3.73
C ASN A 62 -3.15 -6.98 2.96
N VAL A 63 -2.63 -6.98 1.73
CA VAL A 63 -2.59 -5.80 0.86
C VAL A 63 -3.39 -6.02 -0.42
N LYS A 64 -3.97 -4.95 -0.91
CA LYS A 64 -4.63 -4.89 -2.21
C LYS A 64 -4.27 -3.62 -2.95
N LEU A 65 -4.36 -3.69 -4.28
CA LEU A 65 -4.14 -2.55 -5.15
C LEU A 65 -5.49 -1.92 -5.46
N VAL A 66 -5.68 -0.67 -5.03
CA VAL A 66 -6.94 0.07 -5.19
C VAL A 66 -6.64 1.46 -5.72
N CYS A 67 -7.57 2.06 -6.49
CA CYS A 67 -7.41 3.47 -6.82
C CYS A 67 -7.76 4.35 -5.62
N THR A 68 -7.26 5.59 -5.61
CA THR A 68 -7.50 6.57 -4.53
C THR A 68 -9.00 6.69 -4.18
N SER A 69 -9.90 6.67 -5.17
CA SER A 69 -11.34 6.77 -4.91
C SER A 69 -11.92 5.54 -4.21
N CYS A 70 -11.48 4.33 -4.58
CA CYS A 70 -11.85 3.10 -3.90
C CYS A 70 -11.25 3.03 -2.49
N ASN A 71 -10.00 3.49 -2.32
CA ASN A 71 -9.32 3.50 -1.03
C ASN A 71 -10.02 4.43 -0.02
N GLN A 72 -10.36 5.64 -0.42
CA GLN A 72 -11.11 6.61 0.40
C GLN A 72 -12.53 6.11 0.73
N GLY A 73 -13.12 5.28 -0.12
CA GLY A 73 -14.42 4.66 0.13
C GLY A 73 -14.38 3.67 1.30
N GLU A 74 -13.30 2.88 1.40
CA GLU A 74 -13.11 1.92 2.48
C GLU A 74 -12.69 2.57 3.80
N GLU A 75 -11.80 3.57 3.75
CA GLU A 75 -11.30 4.29 4.93
C GLU A 75 -12.44 5.03 5.67
N ASN A 76 -13.51 5.40 4.96
CA ASN A 76 -14.70 6.06 5.50
C ASN A 76 -15.88 5.10 5.78
N GLY A 77 -15.67 3.77 5.77
CA GLY A 77 -16.71 2.79 6.09
C GLY A 77 -17.84 2.66 5.05
N ARG A 78 -17.69 3.23 3.85
CA ARG A 78 -18.64 3.07 2.74
C ARG A 78 -18.25 1.88 1.89
N ARG A 79 -18.40 0.68 2.44
CA ARG A 79 -18.43 -0.54 1.62
C ARG A 79 -19.67 -0.44 0.73
N ARG A 80 -19.51 -0.15 -0.57
CA ARG A 80 -20.60 -0.35 -1.53
C ARG A 80 -20.82 -1.84 -1.63
N THR A 81 -21.77 -2.34 -0.86
CA THR A 81 -22.40 -3.63 -1.10
C THR A 81 -23.00 -3.57 -2.50
N ILE A 82 -22.50 -4.42 -3.39
CA ILE A 82 -23.15 -4.71 -4.67
C ILE A 82 -24.20 -5.77 -4.41
#